data_AF-A0A6I3GIS9-F1
#
_entry.id   AF-A0A6I3GIS9-F1
#
_cell.length_a   1.000
_cell.length_b   1.000
_cell.length_c   1.000
_cell.angle_alpha   90.00
_cell.angle_beta   90.00
_cell.angle_gamma   90.00
#
_symmetry.space_group_name_H-M   'P 1'
#
loop_
_entity.id
_entity.type
_entity.pdbx_description
1 polymer ?
#
loop_
_entity_poly.entity_id
_entity_poly.type
_entity_poly.pdbx_seq_one_letter_code
_entity_poly.pdbx_strand_id
1 'polypeptide(L)'
;MQSRARLIVLSALILLVVAGSVLSWALENNVIETTSAEPIEVSYTDGACKQPGVTIVVDFGDSVDREPIIRCATDFVGSGWEVFQATAINVSGTSQYPVGFACRIENFPPSSEQNCMDTPKYSEGSWGYFVFTKETGWQVSPVGSAARDADCGSPEGWLFIGPGQQDSGLLPKPIPETVSCDG
;
A
#
# COMPACT_ATOMS: atom_id res chain seq x y z
N MET A 1 22.51 30.95 55.59
CA MET A 1 23.58 30.08 55.05
C MET A 1 23.00 29.07 54.03
N GLN A 2 22.31 29.53 52.97
CA GLN A 2 21.66 28.63 51.98
C GLN A 2 21.59 29.21 50.55
N SER A 3 22.04 30.45 50.31
CA SER A 3 21.96 31.09 48.99
C SER A 3 23.28 31.09 48.19
N ARG A 4 24.39 30.61 48.78
CA ARG A 4 25.72 30.58 48.14
C ARG A 4 26.07 29.25 47.48
N ALA A 5 25.34 28.17 47.76
CA ALA A 5 25.59 26.85 47.21
C ALA A 5 24.92 26.59 45.85
N ARG A 6 23.84 27.33 45.50
CA ARG A 6 23.13 27.15 44.22
C ARG A 6 23.79 27.83 43.02
N LEU A 7 24.64 28.85 43.23
CA LEU A 7 25.31 29.56 42.13
C LEU A 7 26.58 28.83 41.62
N ILE A 8 27.22 28.02 42.46
CA ILE A 8 28.48 27.34 42.14
C ILE A 8 28.22 26.08 41.29
N VAL A 9 27.07 25.43 41.44
CA VAL A 9 26.70 24.25 40.62
C VAL A 9 26.29 24.65 39.19
N LEU A 10 25.72 25.83 38.99
CA LEU A 10 25.26 26.31 37.68
C LEU A 10 26.38 26.85 36.77
N SER A 11 27.53 27.20 37.33
CA SER A 11 28.68 27.71 36.55
C SER A 11 29.69 26.62 36.16
N ALA A 12 29.60 25.42 36.75
CA ALA A 12 30.44 24.28 36.40
C ALA A 12 29.91 23.45 35.21
N LEU A 13 28.63 23.60 34.83
CA LEU A 13 28.03 22.87 33.71
C LEU A 13 28.16 23.60 32.35
N ILE A 14 28.58 24.87 32.33
CA ILE A 14 28.69 25.67 31.09
C ILE A 14 30.12 25.71 30.53
N LEU A 15 31.13 25.23 31.28
CA LEU A 15 32.53 25.16 30.83
C LEU A 15 33.00 23.77 30.37
N LEU A 16 32.08 22.83 30.16
CA LEU A 16 32.33 21.53 29.50
C LEU A 16 31.85 21.52 28.03
N VAL A 17 31.76 22.70 27.41
CA VAL A 17 31.27 22.90 26.03
C VAL A 17 32.35 23.41 25.07
N VAL A 18 33.60 23.65 25.50
CA VAL A 18 34.57 24.39 24.65
C VAL A 18 35.94 23.70 24.44
N ALA A 19 36.15 22.47 24.89
CA ALA A 19 37.44 21.79 24.66
C ALA A 19 37.25 20.29 24.39
N GLY A 20 36.59 19.98 23.29
CA GLY A 20 36.40 18.63 22.80
C GLY A 20 36.51 18.60 21.28
N SER A 21 37.75 18.69 20.79
CA SER A 21 38.20 18.09 19.53
C SER A 21 37.44 18.45 18.25
N VAL A 22 37.95 19.48 17.57
CA VAL A 22 38.23 19.44 16.12
C VAL A 22 38.75 18.05 15.74
N LEU A 23 37.90 17.21 15.16
CA LEU A 23 38.18 16.09 14.24
C LEU A 23 36.86 15.36 13.96
N SER A 24 35.97 15.99 13.21
CA SER A 24 34.86 15.33 12.51
C SER A 24 34.52 16.18 11.29
N TRP A 25 35.44 16.19 10.33
CA TRP A 25 35.22 16.77 8.99
C TRP A 25 35.35 15.68 7.90
N ALA A 26 35.18 14.40 8.26
CA ALA A 26 35.40 13.28 7.34
C ALA A 26 34.37 12.14 7.46
N LEU A 27 33.20 12.38 8.04
CA LEU A 27 32.10 11.39 8.10
C LEU A 27 30.72 11.94 7.69
N GLU A 28 30.62 13.13 7.11
CA GLU A 28 29.37 13.66 6.55
C GLU A 28 29.09 13.30 5.07
N ASN A 29 30.00 12.59 4.39
CA ASN A 29 29.80 12.26 2.97
C ASN A 29 29.05 10.95 2.72
N ASN A 30 28.66 10.21 3.76
CA ASN A 30 27.60 9.20 3.60
C ASN A 30 26.25 9.91 3.71
N VAL A 31 25.97 10.76 2.71
CA VAL A 31 24.61 10.95 2.24
C VAL A 31 24.14 9.52 1.96
N ILE A 32 23.31 9.00 2.85
CA ILE A 32 22.44 7.89 2.51
C ILE A 32 21.69 8.41 1.30
N GLU A 33 22.10 7.96 0.11
CA GLU A 33 21.30 8.10 -1.10
C GLU A 33 19.94 7.53 -0.71
N THR A 34 19.04 8.44 -0.35
CA THR A 34 17.62 8.15 -0.37
C THR A 34 17.41 7.93 -1.85
N THR A 35 17.48 6.67 -2.28
CA THR A 35 16.94 6.22 -3.55
C THR A 35 15.54 6.79 -3.59
N SER A 36 15.41 7.93 -4.27
CA SER A 36 14.13 8.50 -4.63
C SER A 36 13.53 7.45 -5.53
N ALA A 37 12.57 6.67 -5.03
CA ALA A 37 11.77 5.81 -5.88
C ALA A 37 11.30 6.70 -7.05
N GLU A 38 11.61 6.28 -8.28
CA GLU A 38 11.13 7.00 -9.45
C GLU A 38 9.60 7.07 -9.37
N PRO A 39 8.99 8.23 -9.66
CA PRO A 39 7.54 8.32 -9.69
C PRO A 39 6.96 7.28 -10.65
N ILE A 40 6.02 6.46 -10.18
CA ILE A 40 5.31 5.52 -11.05
C ILE A 40 4.47 6.32 -12.03
N GLU A 41 4.81 6.19 -13.31
CA GLU A 41 4.07 6.77 -14.42
C GLU A 41 2.67 6.13 -14.52
N VAL A 42 1.65 6.96 -14.70
CA VAL A 42 0.28 6.48 -14.90
C VAL A 42 0.13 6.05 -16.35
N SER A 43 -0.04 4.76 -16.59
CA SER A 43 -0.28 4.21 -17.94
C SER A 43 -1.22 3.01 -17.85
N TYR A 44 -2.47 3.20 -18.29
CA TYR A 44 -3.45 2.14 -18.28
C TYR A 44 -4.43 2.16 -19.45
N THR A 45 -5.08 1.01 -19.66
CA THR A 45 -6.27 0.88 -20.51
C THR A 45 -7.42 0.28 -19.70
N ASP A 46 -8.65 0.61 -20.08
CA ASP A 46 -9.83 -0.03 -19.47
C ASP A 46 -9.98 -1.48 -19.95
N GLY A 47 -10.40 -2.34 -19.03
CA GLY A 47 -10.49 -3.79 -19.24
C GLY A 47 -9.20 -4.53 -18.88
N ALA A 48 -9.24 -5.86 -19.08
CA ALA A 48 -8.09 -6.71 -18.84
C ALA A 48 -6.97 -6.45 -19.86
N CYS A 49 -5.73 -6.78 -19.48
CA CYS A 49 -4.58 -6.64 -20.34
C CYS A 49 -4.72 -7.49 -21.61
N LYS A 50 -4.36 -6.89 -22.75
CA LYS A 50 -4.25 -7.56 -24.06
C LYS A 50 -2.81 -7.67 -24.55
N GLN A 51 -1.90 -7.01 -23.84
CA GLN A 51 -0.45 -6.97 -24.03
C GLN A 51 0.21 -7.16 -22.66
N PRO A 52 1.52 -7.46 -22.59
CA PRO A 52 2.23 -7.60 -21.32
C PRO A 52 1.92 -6.45 -20.35
N GLY A 53 1.63 -6.82 -19.10
CA GLY A 53 1.19 -5.90 -18.06
C GLY A 53 0.46 -6.61 -16.94
N VAL A 54 -0.08 -5.83 -16.01
CA VAL A 54 -0.82 -6.32 -14.85
C VAL A 54 -2.26 -5.82 -14.90
N THR A 55 -3.22 -6.74 -14.84
CA THR A 55 -4.63 -6.39 -14.72
C THR A 55 -4.98 -6.19 -13.26
N ILE A 56 -5.63 -5.10 -12.90
CA ILE A 56 -6.29 -4.93 -11.60
C ILE A 56 -7.80 -5.14 -11.74
N VAL A 57 -8.38 -5.88 -10.81
CA VAL A 57 -9.82 -6.06 -10.65
C VAL A 57 -10.22 -5.55 -9.27
N VAL A 58 -11.11 -4.56 -9.22
CA VAL A 58 -11.72 -4.08 -7.98
C VAL A 58 -13.20 -4.46 -8.01
N ASP A 59 -13.55 -5.45 -7.21
CA ASP A 59 -14.90 -5.96 -7.01
C ASP A 59 -15.47 -5.42 -5.70
N PHE A 60 -16.56 -4.66 -5.78
CA PHE A 60 -17.23 -4.07 -4.60
C PHE A 60 -18.09 -5.09 -3.84
N GLY A 61 -18.17 -6.33 -4.32
CA GLY A 61 -18.93 -7.43 -3.74
C GLY A 61 -20.41 -7.39 -4.12
N ASP A 62 -21.05 -8.58 -4.10
CA ASP A 62 -22.44 -8.78 -4.56
C ASP A 62 -23.49 -7.99 -3.73
N SER A 63 -23.11 -7.45 -2.55
CA SER A 63 -24.00 -6.66 -1.70
C SER A 63 -24.07 -5.17 -2.09
N VAL A 64 -23.23 -4.74 -3.03
CA VAL A 64 -23.12 -3.37 -3.50
C VAL A 64 -23.55 -3.32 -4.97
N ASP A 65 -24.50 -2.44 -5.31
CA ASP A 65 -24.94 -2.21 -6.69
C ASP A 65 -23.91 -1.33 -7.43
N ARG A 66 -22.71 -1.88 -7.62
CA ARG A 66 -21.59 -1.21 -8.30
C ARG A 66 -20.81 -2.22 -9.12
N GLU A 67 -20.68 -1.93 -10.41
CA GLU A 67 -19.88 -2.75 -11.32
C GLU A 67 -18.40 -2.79 -10.91
N PRO A 68 -17.73 -3.94 -11.08
CA PRO A 68 -16.29 -4.04 -10.86
C PRO A 68 -15.50 -3.11 -11.78
N ILE A 69 -14.38 -2.58 -11.28
CA ILE A 69 -13.41 -1.85 -12.09
C ILE A 69 -12.36 -2.83 -12.58
N ILE A 70 -12.05 -2.79 -13.87
CA ILE A 70 -11.02 -3.62 -14.48
C ILE A 70 -10.13 -2.70 -15.32
N ARG A 71 -8.83 -2.67 -15.02
CA ARG A 71 -7.86 -1.88 -15.77
C ARG A 71 -6.58 -2.67 -15.97
N CYS A 72 -5.91 -2.42 -17.09
CA CYS A 72 -4.59 -2.95 -17.39
C CYS A 72 -3.53 -1.88 -17.19
N ALA A 73 -2.58 -2.11 -16.27
CA ALA A 73 -1.32 -1.38 -16.22
C ALA A 73 -0.34 -1.99 -17.22
N THR A 74 -0.12 -1.33 -18.34
CA THR A 74 0.75 -1.81 -19.43
C THR A 74 2.22 -1.69 -19.06
N ASP A 75 3.04 -2.69 -19.38
CA ASP A 75 4.48 -2.72 -19.09
C ASP A 75 4.83 -2.36 -17.63
N PHE A 76 3.93 -2.70 -16.71
CA PHE A 76 4.05 -2.35 -15.29
C PHE A 76 5.09 -3.21 -14.58
N VAL A 77 5.91 -2.54 -13.77
CA VAL A 77 6.83 -3.15 -12.81
C VAL A 77 6.65 -2.43 -11.48
N GLY A 78 6.36 -3.19 -10.43
CA GLY A 78 6.13 -2.68 -9.09
C GLY A 78 5.33 -3.67 -8.25
N SER A 79 4.97 -3.26 -7.04
CA SER A 79 4.16 -4.04 -6.12
C SER A 79 2.67 -4.06 -6.48
N GLY A 80 1.93 -5.03 -5.95
CA GLY A 80 0.47 -5.09 -6.10
C GLY A 80 -0.26 -3.85 -5.57
N TRP A 81 0.31 -3.12 -4.61
CA TRP A 81 -0.24 -1.84 -4.15
C TRP A 81 -0.01 -0.71 -5.16
N GLU A 82 1.14 -0.69 -5.81
CA GLU A 82 1.53 0.34 -6.79
C GLU A 82 0.72 0.26 -8.08
N VAL A 83 0.08 -0.88 -8.37
CA VAL A 83 -0.86 -1.04 -9.49
C VAL A 83 -2.01 -0.03 -9.39
N PHE A 84 -2.47 0.36 -8.18
CA PHE A 84 -3.49 1.40 -8.03
C PHE A 84 -3.05 2.73 -8.64
N GLN A 85 -1.80 3.14 -8.38
CA GLN A 85 -1.24 4.37 -8.92
C GLN A 85 -1.13 4.28 -10.45
N ALA A 86 -0.54 3.19 -10.96
CA ALA A 86 -0.37 2.98 -12.40
C ALA A 86 -1.69 2.97 -13.17
N THR A 87 -2.78 2.54 -12.52
CA THR A 87 -4.13 2.44 -13.10
C THR A 87 -5.05 3.61 -12.75
N ALA A 88 -4.54 4.66 -12.11
CA ALA A 88 -5.33 5.80 -11.65
C ALA A 88 -6.60 5.40 -10.87
N ILE A 89 -6.50 4.35 -10.05
CA ILE A 89 -7.54 3.95 -9.12
C ILE A 89 -7.19 4.54 -7.76
N ASN A 90 -8.12 5.31 -7.21
CA ASN A 90 -7.93 5.94 -5.90
C ASN A 90 -7.95 4.88 -4.81
N VAL A 91 -6.85 4.75 -4.07
CA VAL A 91 -6.76 3.91 -2.88
C VAL A 91 -6.31 4.72 -1.69
N SER A 92 -6.87 4.43 -0.52
CA SER A 92 -6.38 4.93 0.75
C SER A 92 -6.29 3.80 1.76
N GLY A 93 -5.16 3.69 2.45
CA GLY A 93 -5.05 2.82 3.61
C GLY A 93 -5.71 3.36 4.87
N THR A 94 -5.49 2.69 5.98
CA THR A 94 -5.90 3.19 7.30
C THR A 94 -4.83 4.15 7.85
N SER A 95 -5.15 4.88 8.92
CA SER A 95 -4.17 5.73 9.60
C SER A 95 -3.02 4.92 10.22
N GLN A 96 -3.29 3.68 10.67
CA GLN A 96 -2.26 2.76 11.20
C GLN A 96 -1.44 2.08 10.10
N TYR A 97 -2.10 1.75 8.98
CA TYR A 97 -1.51 1.02 7.85
C TYR A 97 -1.85 1.75 6.55
N PRO A 98 -1.08 2.80 6.20
CA PRO A 98 -1.40 3.67 5.07
C PRO A 98 -1.17 3.02 3.69
N VAL A 99 -0.39 1.94 3.65
CA VAL A 99 0.05 1.24 2.44
C VAL A 99 -0.11 -0.26 2.64
N GLY A 100 -0.51 -0.99 1.60
CA GLY A 100 -0.66 -2.44 1.61
C GLY A 100 -1.93 -2.97 2.27
N PHE A 101 -2.64 -2.13 3.02
CA PHE A 101 -3.95 -2.43 3.60
C PHE A 101 -4.95 -1.41 3.08
N ALA A 102 -5.84 -1.80 2.16
CA ALA A 102 -6.82 -0.87 1.61
C ALA A 102 -7.94 -0.64 2.62
N CYS A 103 -8.15 0.61 3.03
CA CYS A 103 -9.36 1.00 3.73
C CYS A 103 -10.45 1.43 2.75
N ARG A 104 -10.08 2.23 1.74
CA ARG A 104 -10.99 2.60 0.65
C ARG A 104 -10.37 2.41 -0.70
N ILE A 105 -11.20 1.97 -1.63
CA ILE A 105 -10.91 1.99 -3.06
C ILE A 105 -12.07 2.73 -3.74
N GLU A 106 -11.74 3.76 -4.52
CA GLU A 106 -12.72 4.65 -5.15
C GLU A 106 -13.81 5.14 -4.20
N ASN A 107 -13.35 5.65 -3.04
CA ASN A 107 -14.17 6.18 -1.94
C ASN A 107 -15.15 5.17 -1.30
N PHE A 108 -14.97 3.87 -1.54
CA PHE A 108 -15.78 2.83 -0.94
C PHE A 108 -14.99 1.98 0.07
N PRO A 109 -15.56 1.66 1.25
CA PRO A 109 -16.83 2.14 1.79
C PRO A 109 -16.80 3.65 2.11
N PRO A 110 -17.95 4.35 2.11
CA PRO A 110 -18.00 5.78 2.36
C PRO A 110 -17.52 6.12 3.78
N SER A 111 -17.06 7.36 3.97
CA SER A 111 -16.57 7.84 5.27
C SER A 111 -17.64 7.88 6.38
N SER A 112 -18.91 7.82 6.02
CA SER A 112 -20.02 7.67 6.95
C SER A 112 -20.13 6.26 7.55
N GLU A 113 -19.52 5.25 6.91
CA GLU A 113 -19.59 3.84 7.33
C GLU A 113 -18.30 3.38 8.00
N GLN A 114 -17.14 3.80 7.48
CA GLN A 114 -15.84 3.49 8.09
C GLN A 114 -15.00 4.76 8.26
N ASN A 115 -14.29 4.90 9.38
CA ASN A 115 -13.46 6.08 9.66
C ASN A 115 -11.99 5.92 9.19
N CYS A 116 -11.55 4.70 8.87
CA CYS A 116 -10.18 4.36 8.46
C CYS A 116 -9.09 4.74 9.48
N MET A 117 -9.38 4.73 10.77
CA MET A 117 -8.36 4.97 11.79
C MET A 117 -7.54 3.70 12.06
N ASP A 118 -8.21 2.57 12.20
CA ASP A 118 -7.67 1.25 12.50
C ASP A 118 -8.16 0.20 11.48
N THR A 119 -7.71 -1.03 11.63
CA THR A 119 -8.20 -2.15 10.83
C THR A 119 -9.69 -2.38 11.10
N PRO A 120 -10.53 -2.51 10.07
CA PRO A 120 -11.97 -2.69 10.23
C PRO A 120 -12.28 -3.98 11.01
N LYS A 121 -13.36 -3.90 11.79
CA LYS A 121 -13.96 -5.04 12.47
C LYS A 121 -14.77 -5.87 11.47
N TYR A 122 -15.04 -7.11 11.85
CA TYR A 122 -15.94 -8.00 11.10
C TYR A 122 -17.32 -7.36 10.79
N SER A 123 -17.83 -6.52 11.69
CA SER A 123 -19.09 -5.80 11.51
C SER A 123 -19.02 -4.59 10.57
N GLU A 124 -17.84 -4.20 10.11
CA GLU A 124 -17.63 -3.04 9.24
C GLU A 124 -17.37 -3.45 7.79
N GLY A 125 -16.88 -4.67 7.57
CA GLY A 125 -16.44 -5.17 6.27
C GLY A 125 -15.01 -4.73 5.93
N SER A 126 -14.36 -5.41 4.99
CA SER A 126 -12.96 -5.17 4.66
C SER A 126 -12.62 -5.53 3.22
N TRP A 127 -11.61 -4.88 2.67
CA TRP A 127 -11.01 -5.27 1.39
C TRP A 127 -10.10 -6.50 1.57
N GLY A 128 -10.38 -7.57 0.84
CA GLY A 128 -9.50 -8.71 0.67
C GLY A 128 -8.61 -8.53 -0.58
N TYR A 129 -7.36 -8.97 -0.49
CA TYR A 129 -6.39 -8.94 -1.58
C TYR A 129 -6.17 -10.34 -2.14
N PHE A 130 -6.28 -10.47 -3.45
CA PHE A 130 -6.26 -11.73 -4.18
C PHE A 130 -5.28 -11.64 -5.35
N VAL A 131 -4.69 -12.78 -5.69
CA VAL A 131 -3.87 -12.96 -6.89
C VAL A 131 -4.54 -13.98 -7.79
N PHE A 132 -4.39 -13.84 -9.10
CA PHE A 132 -4.91 -14.78 -10.09
C PHE A 132 -3.78 -15.45 -10.86
N THR A 133 -3.86 -16.78 -10.99
CA THR A 133 -3.10 -17.53 -12.00
C THR A 133 -4.05 -18.36 -12.85
N LYS A 134 -3.64 -18.74 -14.07
CA LYS A 134 -4.46 -19.62 -14.93
C LYS A 134 -4.68 -20.99 -14.28
N GLU A 135 -3.73 -21.45 -13.50
CA GLU A 135 -3.71 -22.79 -12.90
C GLU A 135 -4.60 -22.88 -11.66
N THR A 136 -4.60 -21.85 -10.82
CA THR A 136 -5.31 -21.87 -9.52
C THR A 136 -6.54 -20.95 -9.48
N GLY A 137 -6.71 -20.07 -10.46
CA GLY A 137 -7.71 -19.03 -10.42
C GLY A 137 -7.42 -17.98 -9.34
N TRP A 138 -8.46 -17.34 -8.81
CA TRP A 138 -8.33 -16.40 -7.70
C TRP A 138 -7.95 -17.12 -6.41
N GLN A 139 -6.95 -16.60 -5.72
CA GLN A 139 -6.56 -17.02 -4.38
C GLN A 139 -6.30 -15.81 -3.51
N VAL A 140 -6.67 -15.89 -2.23
CA VAL A 140 -6.25 -14.87 -1.25
C VAL A 140 -4.73 -14.84 -1.22
N SER A 141 -4.14 -13.66 -1.33
CA SER A 141 -2.69 -13.53 -1.24
C SER A 141 -2.23 -13.78 0.20
N PRO A 142 -1.24 -14.67 0.44
CA PRO A 142 -0.64 -14.83 1.76
C PRO A 142 0.33 -13.70 2.10
N VAL A 143 0.67 -12.83 1.13
CA VAL A 143 1.59 -11.70 1.28
C VAL A 143 0.83 -10.40 0.99
N GLY A 144 1.06 -9.36 1.80
CA GLY A 144 0.45 -8.05 1.60
C GLY A 144 0.84 -7.42 0.26
N SER A 145 -0.06 -6.65 -0.34
CA SER A 145 0.10 -6.10 -1.70
C SER A 145 1.29 -5.16 -1.87
N ALA A 146 1.76 -4.52 -0.80
CA ALA A 146 2.94 -3.67 -0.82
C ALA A 146 4.27 -4.43 -0.69
N ALA A 147 4.23 -5.70 -0.28
CA ALA A 147 5.41 -6.54 -0.07
C ALA A 147 5.56 -7.64 -1.15
N ARG A 148 4.66 -7.64 -2.13
CA ARG A 148 4.62 -8.60 -3.24
C ARG A 148 4.73 -7.82 -4.54
N ASP A 149 5.73 -8.15 -5.34
CA ASP A 149 5.82 -7.64 -6.72
C ASP A 149 4.65 -8.20 -7.53
N ALA A 150 3.99 -7.36 -8.33
CA ALA A 150 2.93 -7.79 -9.22
C ALA A 150 3.55 -8.46 -10.45
N ASP A 151 3.18 -9.71 -10.69
CA ASP A 151 3.74 -10.49 -11.79
C ASP A 151 3.00 -10.17 -13.09
N CYS A 152 3.76 -9.94 -14.15
CA CYS A 152 3.20 -9.74 -15.48
C CYS A 152 2.28 -10.90 -15.87
N GLY A 153 1.11 -10.58 -16.42
CA GLY A 153 0.11 -11.57 -16.85
C GLY A 153 -0.66 -12.23 -15.70
N SER A 154 -0.35 -11.87 -14.44
CA SER A 154 -1.05 -12.33 -13.23
C SER A 154 -1.90 -11.18 -12.66
N PRO A 155 -3.23 -11.24 -12.81
CA PRO A 155 -4.11 -10.20 -12.30
C PRO A 155 -4.09 -10.06 -10.77
N GLU A 156 -4.19 -8.81 -10.32
CA GLU A 156 -4.35 -8.41 -8.93
C GLU A 156 -5.82 -8.12 -8.64
N GLY A 157 -6.36 -8.71 -7.57
CA GLY A 157 -7.76 -8.66 -7.21
C GLY A 157 -7.98 -7.99 -5.86
N TRP A 158 -9.00 -7.13 -5.80
CA TRP A 158 -9.49 -6.54 -4.57
C TRP A 158 -10.98 -6.78 -4.47
N LEU A 159 -11.41 -7.50 -3.43
CA LEU A 159 -12.83 -7.77 -3.18
C LEU A 159 -13.25 -7.15 -1.86
N PHE A 160 -14.31 -6.35 -1.87
CA PHE A 160 -14.91 -5.92 -0.62
C PHE A 160 -15.77 -7.03 -0.03
N ILE A 161 -15.40 -7.48 1.16
CA ILE A 161 -16.14 -8.45 1.96
C ILE A 161 -17.02 -7.66 2.92
N GLY A 162 -18.33 -7.75 2.75
CA GLY A 162 -19.29 -6.94 3.47
C GLY A 162 -19.37 -7.25 4.97
N PRO A 163 -19.97 -6.33 5.75
CA PRO A 163 -20.25 -6.53 7.16
C PRO A 163 -20.87 -7.90 7.47
N GLY A 164 -20.27 -8.62 8.41
CA GLY A 164 -20.84 -9.88 8.87
C GLY A 164 -20.67 -11.06 7.92
N GLN A 165 -19.97 -10.91 6.79
CA GLN A 165 -19.71 -11.99 5.84
C GLN A 165 -18.40 -12.71 6.16
N GLN A 166 -18.44 -14.04 6.12
CA GLN A 166 -17.21 -14.83 6.15
C GLN A 166 -16.52 -14.77 4.79
N ASP A 167 -15.20 -14.68 4.82
CA ASP A 167 -14.32 -14.65 3.66
C ASP A 167 -14.21 -16.02 2.95
N SER A 168 -14.55 -17.10 3.64
CA SER A 168 -14.39 -18.46 3.13
C SER A 168 -15.23 -18.71 1.86
N GLY A 169 -14.55 -18.68 0.72
CA GLY A 169 -15.14 -18.95 -0.60
C GLY A 169 -15.62 -17.71 -1.36
N LEU A 170 -15.47 -16.51 -0.80
CA LEU A 170 -15.66 -15.28 -1.56
C LEU A 170 -14.43 -15.03 -2.43
N LEU A 171 -14.66 -14.87 -3.74
CA LEU A 171 -13.63 -14.64 -4.74
C LEU A 171 -14.04 -13.45 -5.61
N PRO A 172 -13.09 -12.61 -6.05
CA PRO A 172 -13.38 -11.51 -6.94
C PRO A 172 -14.07 -11.97 -8.23
N LYS A 173 -14.99 -11.15 -8.73
CA LYS A 173 -15.58 -11.25 -10.05
C LYS A 173 -15.35 -9.94 -10.82
N PRO A 174 -15.22 -10.00 -12.15
CA PRO A 174 -15.22 -11.21 -12.98
C PRO A 174 -13.88 -11.96 -12.93
N ILE A 175 -13.83 -13.11 -13.62
CA ILE A 175 -12.56 -13.77 -13.94
C ILE A 175 -11.90 -12.99 -15.09
N PRO A 176 -10.76 -12.35 -14.88
CA PRO A 176 -10.09 -11.57 -15.91
C PRO A 176 -9.42 -12.47 -16.96
N GLU A 177 -9.31 -11.96 -18.20
CA GLU A 177 -8.42 -12.55 -19.20
C GLU A 177 -6.95 -12.40 -18.75
N THR A 178 -6.10 -13.35 -19.16
CA THR A 178 -4.67 -13.35 -18.82
C THR A 178 -3.80 -13.44 -20.06
N VAL A 179 -2.76 -12.62 -20.09
CA VAL A 179 -1.76 -12.56 -21.16
C VAL A 179 -0.51 -13.37 -20.79
N SER A 180 0.22 -13.87 -21.78
CA SER A 180 1.58 -14.36 -21.56
C SER A 180 2.55 -13.18 -21.66
N CYS A 181 3.59 -13.21 -20.83
CA CYS A 181 4.67 -12.24 -20.83
C CYS A 181 6.01 -12.85 -21.24
N ASP A 182 5.99 -14.06 -21.82
CA ASP A 182 7.15 -14.71 -22.41
C ASP A 182 7.34 -14.15 -23.83
N GLY A 183 8.11 -13.07 -23.94
CA GLY A 183 8.53 -12.49 -25.22
C GLY A 183 9.59 -13.31 -25.94
#